data_AF-A0A511SUN7-F1
#
_entry.id   AF-A0A511SUN7-F1
#
_cell.length_a   1.000
_cell.length_b   1.000
_cell.length_c   1.000
_cell.angle_alpha   90.00
_cell.angle_beta   90.00
_cell.angle_gamma   90.00
#
_symmetry.space_group_name_H-M   'P 1'
#
loop_
_entity.id
_entity.type
_entity.pdbx_description
1 polymer ?
#
loop_
_entity_poly.entity_id
_entity_poly.type
_entity_poly.pdbx_seq_one_letter_code
_entity_poly.pdbx_strand_id
1 'polypeptide(L)'
;MPARMYSLGALLALLVPALALAWPVDLVRPLELDKEQFQKLAAVEWVEVEDPSVAHVEVLQGSNELLLSGRKPGRTLMLLYAEGRFAVWRLTVGNPPDEDVTPRLAAARKACPDLKATQGAERALTATVKDAACRAALLEVLRTDAFVARDLELTFDVPALQEQLTSFTTALQPLGLEARYSGAGLVVSGSASREDWHKALWELFRRSAGRVPLEDRVEVKAPEPSAATPDAGSDVKPEPPVEIEILKPAPKKPARKKAQ
;
A
#
# COMPACT_ATOMS: atom_id res chain seq x y z
N MET A 1 -49.42 44.52 4.89
CA MET A 1 -48.17 44.42 4.08
C MET A 1 -47.11 45.21 4.85
N PRO A 2 -46.01 44.59 5.32
CA PRO A 2 -45.01 44.00 4.44
C PRO A 2 -44.55 42.58 4.84
N ALA A 3 -44.20 41.83 3.80
CA ALA A 3 -43.40 40.63 3.84
C ALA A 3 -41.91 41.01 3.91
N ARG A 4 -41.11 40.23 4.64
CA ARG A 4 -39.70 39.87 4.37
C ARG A 4 -39.13 39.10 5.58
N MET A 5 -39.50 37.83 5.69
CA MET A 5 -38.68 36.83 6.37
C MET A 5 -38.14 35.92 5.27
N TYR A 6 -36.93 36.21 4.81
CA TYR A 6 -36.18 35.29 3.96
C TYR A 6 -34.75 35.19 4.45
N SER A 7 -34.30 33.95 4.53
CA SER A 7 -32.93 33.53 4.30
C SER A 7 -31.88 33.97 5.32
N LEU A 8 -31.93 33.38 6.52
CA LEU A 8 -30.75 33.28 7.40
C LEU A 8 -30.57 31.88 8.01
N GLY A 9 -31.18 30.85 7.39
CA GLY A 9 -31.07 29.46 7.85
C GLY A 9 -30.30 28.53 6.93
N ALA A 10 -29.90 28.97 5.73
CA ALA A 10 -29.34 28.09 4.69
C ALA A 10 -27.81 28.20 4.51
N LEU A 11 -27.11 29.05 5.29
CA LEU A 11 -25.66 29.25 5.13
C LEU A 11 -24.79 28.51 6.17
N LEU A 12 -25.39 27.76 7.10
CA LEU A 12 -24.66 27.01 8.13
C LEU A 12 -24.47 25.52 7.81
N ALA A 13 -24.99 25.04 6.67
CA ALA A 13 -24.82 23.65 6.23
C ALA A 13 -23.62 23.43 5.28
N LEU A 14 -22.87 24.48 4.93
CA LEU A 14 -21.69 24.42 4.04
C LEU A 14 -20.35 24.40 4.78
N LEU A 15 -20.39 24.32 6.11
CA LEU A 15 -19.21 24.10 6.97
C LEU A 15 -19.31 22.73 7.66
N VAL A 16 -19.72 21.70 6.92
CA VAL A 16 -19.17 20.38 7.22
C VAL A 16 -17.75 20.48 6.69
N PRO A 17 -16.71 20.56 7.55
CA PRO A 17 -15.35 20.44 7.04
C PRO A 17 -15.36 19.15 6.23
N ALA A 18 -14.86 19.22 5.00
CA ALA A 18 -14.29 18.05 4.40
C ALA A 18 -13.26 17.56 5.43
N LEU A 19 -13.69 16.67 6.32
CA LEU A 19 -12.88 15.59 6.81
C LEU A 19 -12.50 14.88 5.51
N ALA A 20 -11.52 15.44 4.80
CA ALA A 20 -10.62 14.69 3.97
C ALA A 20 -10.29 13.52 4.88
N LEU A 21 -10.96 12.39 4.60
CA LEU A 21 -10.86 11.16 5.35
C LEU A 21 -9.37 10.91 5.42
N ALA A 22 -8.78 11.25 6.56
CA ALA A 22 -7.35 11.37 6.66
C ALA A 22 -6.83 9.99 6.35
N TRP A 23 -6.21 9.83 5.18
CA TRP A 23 -5.59 8.59 4.78
C TRP A 23 -4.80 8.09 5.98
N PRO A 24 -5.03 6.86 6.44
CA PRO A 24 -4.60 6.44 7.76
C PRO A 24 -3.07 6.39 7.82
N VAL A 25 -2.49 7.48 8.29
CA VAL A 25 -1.04 7.63 8.41
C VAL A 25 -0.57 6.80 9.61
N ASP A 26 0.28 5.83 9.32
CA ASP A 26 1.15 5.08 10.22
C ASP A 26 0.51 4.75 11.58
N LEU A 27 -0.14 3.58 11.61
CA LEU A 27 -0.86 3.03 12.75
C LEU A 27 -0.13 1.81 13.31
N VAL A 28 -0.27 1.58 14.62
CA VAL A 28 -0.04 0.27 15.22
C VAL A 28 -1.39 -0.43 15.31
N ARG A 29 -1.49 -1.64 14.73
CA ARG A 29 -2.69 -2.46 14.73
C ARG A 29 -2.45 -3.76 15.51
N PRO A 30 -3.06 -3.91 16.69
CA PRO A 30 -3.04 -5.18 17.41
C PRO A 30 -3.98 -6.18 16.73
N LEU A 31 -3.48 -7.38 16.49
CA LEU A 31 -4.21 -8.51 15.96
C LEU A 31 -4.18 -9.65 16.97
N GLU A 32 -5.32 -10.30 17.12
CA GLU A 32 -5.40 -11.54 17.89
C GLU A 32 -4.98 -12.72 17.01
N LEU A 33 -4.37 -13.72 17.64
CA LEU A 33 -3.96 -14.94 16.94
C LEU A 33 -5.20 -15.69 16.43
N ASP A 34 -5.16 -16.10 15.15
CA ASP A 34 -6.21 -16.85 14.47
C ASP A 34 -7.59 -16.16 14.43
N LYS A 35 -7.63 -14.84 14.64
CA LYS A 35 -8.86 -14.05 14.50
C LYS A 35 -8.78 -13.08 13.34
N GLU A 36 -9.91 -12.96 12.65
CA GLU A 36 -10.13 -12.03 11.57
C GLU A 36 -10.63 -10.68 12.11
N GLN A 37 -10.13 -9.60 11.53
CA GLN A 37 -10.59 -8.24 11.78
C GLN A 37 -10.79 -7.52 10.45
N PHE A 38 -11.91 -6.82 10.32
CA PHE A 38 -12.19 -6.00 9.15
C PHE A 38 -11.81 -4.56 9.43
N GLN A 39 -11.04 -3.97 8.52
CA GLN A 39 -10.65 -2.58 8.58
C GLN A 39 -11.09 -1.86 7.32
N LYS A 40 -12.11 -1.02 7.48
CA LYS A 40 -12.59 -0.16 6.40
C LYS A 40 -11.63 1.00 6.14
N LEU A 41 -11.32 1.24 4.87
CA LEU A 41 -10.50 2.34 4.40
C LEU A 41 -11.31 3.23 3.45
N ALA A 42 -10.86 4.47 3.26
CA ALA A 42 -11.48 5.37 2.28
C ALA A 42 -11.21 4.87 0.84
N ALA A 43 -9.97 4.48 0.58
CA ALA A 43 -9.52 3.79 -0.62
C ALA A 43 -8.48 2.73 -0.23
N VAL A 44 -8.20 1.78 -1.10
CA VAL A 44 -7.01 0.91 -1.06
C VAL A 44 -6.88 0.25 -2.42
N GLU A 45 -5.73 0.40 -3.05
CA GLU A 45 -5.47 -0.24 -4.36
C GLU A 45 -4.80 -1.59 -4.17
N TRP A 46 -3.79 -1.64 -3.29
CA TRP A 46 -3.10 -2.85 -2.92
C TRP A 46 -2.42 -2.72 -1.55
N VAL A 47 -2.03 -3.86 -1.02
CA VAL A 47 -1.32 -4.00 0.26
C VAL A 47 -0.25 -5.06 0.12
N GLU A 48 0.81 -4.95 0.92
CA GLU A 48 1.86 -5.93 1.01
C GLU A 48 2.33 -6.08 2.46
N VAL A 49 2.54 -7.32 2.90
CA VAL A 49 3.01 -7.63 4.26
C VAL A 49 4.46 -8.07 4.18
N GLU A 50 5.32 -7.47 5.00
CA GLU A 50 6.76 -7.77 5.02
C GLU A 50 7.05 -9.20 5.47
N ASP A 51 6.34 -9.70 6.48
CA ASP A 51 6.42 -11.09 6.95
C ASP A 51 5.03 -11.75 6.97
N PRO A 52 4.63 -12.44 5.88
CA PRO A 52 3.34 -13.10 5.78
C PRO A 52 3.20 -14.32 6.71
N SER A 53 4.27 -14.76 7.38
CA SER A 53 4.20 -15.79 8.40
C SER A 53 3.66 -15.27 9.74
N VAL A 54 3.75 -13.95 9.97
CA VAL A 54 3.25 -13.28 11.19
C VAL A 54 1.80 -12.86 11.03
N ALA A 55 1.46 -12.19 9.93
CA ALA A 55 0.11 -11.71 9.66
C ALA A 55 -0.26 -11.89 8.19
N HIS A 56 -1.56 -12.00 7.92
CA HIS A 56 -2.08 -12.00 6.56
C HIS A 56 -3.12 -10.91 6.37
N VAL A 57 -3.11 -10.34 5.18
CA VAL A 57 -3.92 -9.21 4.78
C VAL A 57 -4.49 -9.49 3.41
N GLU A 58 -5.79 -9.27 3.25
CA GLU A 58 -6.49 -9.35 1.98
C GLU A 58 -7.29 -8.07 1.74
N VAL A 59 -7.26 -7.57 0.50
CA VAL A 59 -8.11 -6.44 0.07
C VAL A 59 -9.41 -7.00 -0.48
N LEU A 60 -10.52 -6.67 0.18
CA LEU A 60 -11.85 -7.05 -0.27
C LEU A 60 -12.30 -6.09 -1.38
N GLN A 61 -12.18 -6.57 -2.62
CA GLN A 61 -12.53 -5.80 -3.81
C GLN A 61 -14.01 -5.38 -3.77
N GLY A 62 -14.26 -4.08 -3.97
CA GLY A 62 -15.60 -3.50 -4.00
C GLY A 62 -16.10 -2.89 -2.68
N SER A 63 -15.48 -3.18 -1.53
CA SER A 63 -15.85 -2.55 -0.24
C SER A 63 -14.77 -1.63 0.36
N ASN A 64 -13.56 -1.60 -0.22
CA ASN A 64 -12.37 -0.92 0.33
C ASN A 64 -12.09 -1.33 1.78
N GLU A 65 -12.32 -2.60 2.10
CA GLU A 65 -12.05 -3.19 3.40
C GLU A 65 -10.82 -4.09 3.33
N LEU A 66 -10.03 -4.07 4.40
CA LEU A 66 -8.98 -5.04 4.63
C LEU A 66 -9.47 -6.12 5.57
N LEU A 67 -9.28 -7.38 5.19
CA LEU A 67 -9.34 -8.51 6.09
C LEU A 67 -7.95 -8.73 6.69
N LEU A 68 -7.80 -8.49 7.98
CA LEU A 68 -6.56 -8.65 8.74
C LEU A 68 -6.65 -9.92 9.59
N SER A 69 -5.62 -10.76 9.56
CA SER A 69 -5.56 -11.98 10.37
C SER A 69 -4.17 -12.16 10.97
N GLY A 70 -4.10 -12.46 12.28
CA GLY A 70 -2.85 -12.81 12.95
C GLY A 70 -2.56 -14.30 12.81
N ARG A 71 -1.36 -14.68 12.35
CA ARG A 71 -0.96 -16.08 12.11
C ARG A 71 0.04 -16.60 13.13
N LYS A 72 0.98 -15.76 13.56
CA LYS A 72 2.01 -16.13 14.52
C LYS A 72 2.31 -14.95 15.44
N PRO A 73 2.53 -15.18 16.76
CA PRO A 73 2.94 -14.11 17.66
C PRO A 73 4.19 -13.41 17.16
N GLY A 74 4.15 -12.08 17.09
CA GLY A 74 5.25 -11.31 16.50
C GLY A 74 4.85 -9.92 16.04
N ARG A 75 5.74 -9.32 15.26
CA ARG A 75 5.60 -8.00 14.66
C ARG A 75 5.90 -8.10 13.18
N THR A 76 5.15 -7.36 12.37
CA THR A 76 5.44 -7.21 10.94
C THR A 76 4.94 -5.85 10.45
N LEU A 77 5.37 -5.44 9.26
CA LEU A 77 4.94 -4.22 8.61
C LEU A 77 3.95 -4.55 7.49
N MET A 78 2.95 -3.69 7.32
CA MET A 78 2.05 -3.70 6.18
C MET A 78 2.19 -2.39 5.43
N LEU A 79 2.62 -2.46 4.17
CA LEU A 79 2.60 -1.36 3.23
C LEU A 79 1.20 -1.28 2.62
N LEU A 80 0.59 -0.09 2.63
CA LEU A 80 -0.68 0.20 1.98
C LEU A 80 -0.47 1.27 0.93
N TYR A 81 -1.11 1.12 -0.22
CA TYR A 81 -1.05 2.10 -1.28
C TYR A 81 -2.44 2.41 -1.83
N ALA A 82 -2.70 3.70 -2.05
CA ALA A 82 -3.82 4.19 -2.85
C ALA A 82 -3.59 5.62 -3.30
N GLU A 83 -4.15 5.97 -4.46
CA GLU A 83 -4.26 7.36 -4.93
C GLU A 83 -2.89 8.08 -4.97
N GLY A 84 -1.83 7.37 -5.39
CA GLY A 84 -0.48 7.96 -5.46
C GLY A 84 0.23 8.10 -4.11
N ARG A 85 -0.32 7.54 -3.04
CA ARG A 85 0.19 7.67 -1.67
C ARG A 85 0.41 6.29 -1.06
N PHE A 86 1.41 6.19 -0.19
CA PHE A 86 1.61 5.01 0.63
C PHE A 86 1.63 5.34 2.13
N ALA A 87 1.33 4.35 2.94
CA ALA A 87 1.50 4.37 4.40
C ALA A 87 2.04 3.01 4.86
N VAL A 88 2.69 2.98 6.02
CA VAL A 88 3.17 1.73 6.61
C VAL A 88 2.56 1.55 7.99
N TRP A 89 1.78 0.50 8.15
CA TRP A 89 1.25 0.10 9.44
C TRP A 89 2.14 -0.95 10.09
N ARG A 90 2.21 -0.88 11.41
CA ARG A 90 2.83 -1.92 12.24
C ARG A 90 1.73 -2.86 12.71
N LEU A 91 1.87 -4.14 12.38
CA LEU A 91 0.97 -5.19 12.83
C LEU A 91 1.62 -5.91 14.02
N THR A 92 0.89 -6.00 15.12
CA THR A 92 1.35 -6.65 16.36
C THR A 92 0.43 -7.83 16.62
N VAL A 93 0.94 -9.06 16.57
CA VAL A 93 0.12 -10.27 16.75
C VAL A 93 0.38 -10.86 18.13
N GLY A 94 -0.68 -11.02 18.92
CA GLY A 94 -0.59 -11.50 20.31
C GLY A 94 0.12 -10.49 21.22
N ASN A 95 0.99 -11.00 22.11
CA ASN A 95 1.74 -10.19 23.07
C ASN A 95 3.25 -10.34 22.83
N PRO A 96 3.82 -9.76 21.75
CA PRO A 96 5.24 -9.86 21.51
C PRO A 96 6.02 -9.11 22.62
N PRO A 97 7.24 -9.56 22.99
CA PRO A 97 8.00 -8.97 24.07
C PRO A 97 8.20 -7.48 23.88
N ASP A 98 8.09 -6.68 24.93
CA ASP A 98 8.36 -5.26 24.87
C ASP A 98 9.80 -5.00 24.41
N GLU A 99 9.97 -4.03 23.51
CA GLU A 99 11.28 -3.62 23.03
C GLU A 99 11.83 -2.49 23.91
N ASP A 100 13.01 -2.68 24.51
CA ASP A 100 13.69 -1.60 25.22
C ASP A 100 14.32 -0.60 24.21
N VAL A 101 13.66 0.55 24.07
CA VAL A 101 14.10 1.64 23.19
C VAL A 101 15.13 2.57 23.86
N THR A 102 15.35 2.45 25.16
CA THR A 102 16.25 3.31 25.96
C THR A 102 17.66 3.43 25.39
N PRO A 103 18.37 2.33 25.01
CA PRO A 103 19.72 2.45 24.45
C PRO A 103 19.74 3.18 23.12
N ARG A 104 18.71 2.99 22.27
CA ARG A 104 18.60 3.66 20.97
C ARG A 104 18.32 5.15 21.14
N LEU A 105 17.44 5.52 22.06
CA LEU A 105 17.20 6.93 22.41
C LEU A 105 18.45 7.59 23.00
N ALA A 106 19.23 6.89 23.81
CA ALA A 106 20.49 7.41 24.34
C ALA A 106 21.52 7.66 23.23
N ALA A 107 21.64 6.74 22.26
CA ALA A 107 22.48 6.93 21.08
C ALA A 107 21.98 8.10 20.20
N ALA A 108 20.68 8.19 19.97
CA ALA A 108 20.06 9.27 19.21
C ALA A 108 20.27 10.64 19.87
N ARG A 109 20.18 10.75 21.20
CA ARG A 109 20.47 12.01 21.91
C ARG A 109 21.93 12.46 21.80
N LYS A 110 22.87 11.51 21.66
CA LYS A 110 24.29 11.84 21.42
C LYS A 110 24.49 12.43 20.03
N ALA A 111 23.77 11.94 19.02
CA ALA A 111 23.87 12.40 17.64
C ALA A 111 22.97 13.63 17.35
N CYS A 112 21.85 13.77 18.05
CA CYS A 112 20.86 14.84 17.94
C CYS A 112 20.71 15.54 19.30
N PRO A 113 21.54 16.56 19.62
CA PRO A 113 21.57 17.16 20.96
C PRO A 113 20.26 17.80 21.43
N ASP A 114 19.38 18.21 20.50
CA ASP A 114 18.09 18.81 20.80
C ASP A 114 16.93 17.81 20.82
N LEU A 115 17.22 16.50 20.67
CA LEU A 115 16.23 15.43 20.69
C LEU A 115 15.50 15.37 22.04
N LYS A 116 14.17 15.57 21.97
CA LYS A 116 13.23 15.36 23.06
C LYS A 116 12.35 14.16 22.73
N ALA A 117 12.11 13.32 23.73
CA ALA A 117 11.26 12.15 23.58
C ALA A 117 10.41 11.97 24.84
N THR A 118 9.09 11.91 24.67
CA THR A 118 8.12 11.52 25.69
C THR A 118 7.59 10.12 25.37
N GLN A 119 7.48 9.28 26.40
CA GLN A 119 6.95 7.92 26.28
C GLN A 119 5.64 7.80 27.06
N GLY A 120 4.89 6.72 26.85
CA GLY A 120 3.63 6.46 27.54
C GLY A 120 2.39 6.73 26.67
N ALA A 121 1.39 7.41 27.21
CA ALA A 121 0.15 7.74 26.50
C ALA A 121 0.32 8.94 25.55
N GLU A 122 1.15 9.93 25.93
CA GLU A 122 1.43 11.14 25.16
C GLU A 122 2.82 11.03 24.49
N ARG A 123 2.95 10.06 23.58
CA ARG A 123 4.23 9.83 22.89
C ARG A 123 4.51 10.96 21.91
N ALA A 124 5.70 11.50 21.98
CA ALA A 124 6.20 12.50 21.05
C ALA A 124 7.72 12.39 20.93
N LEU A 125 8.24 12.63 19.73
CA LEU A 125 9.65 12.70 19.42
C LEU A 125 9.91 13.95 18.59
N THR A 126 10.64 14.90 19.17
CA THR A 126 10.93 16.20 18.57
C THR A 126 12.44 16.37 18.42
N ALA A 127 12.93 16.74 17.24
CA ALA A 127 14.35 17.00 17.00
C ALA A 127 14.60 17.84 15.74
N THR A 128 15.75 18.51 15.69
CA THR A 128 16.31 19.09 14.47
C THR A 128 17.39 18.16 13.92
N VAL A 129 17.13 17.58 12.75
CA VAL A 129 18.04 16.69 12.05
C VAL A 129 19.04 17.51 11.24
N LYS A 130 20.20 17.75 11.85
CA LYS A 130 21.23 18.64 11.28
C LYS A 130 22.10 17.96 10.23
N ASP A 131 22.36 16.68 10.41
CA ASP A 131 23.32 15.92 9.59
C ASP A 131 22.95 14.44 9.45
N ALA A 132 23.80 13.72 8.73
CA ALA A 132 23.64 12.29 8.46
C ALA A 132 23.75 11.42 9.73
N ALA A 133 24.57 11.81 10.71
CA ALA A 133 24.75 11.05 11.93
C ALA A 133 23.49 11.10 12.80
N CYS A 134 22.91 12.30 12.96
CA CYS A 134 21.63 12.48 13.65
C CYS A 134 20.51 11.69 12.95
N ARG A 135 20.40 11.81 11.62
CA ARG A 135 19.39 11.06 10.85
C ARG A 135 19.53 9.55 11.02
N ALA A 136 20.75 9.02 10.88
CA ALA A 136 21.01 7.58 11.04
C ALA A 136 20.64 7.09 12.44
N ALA A 137 20.98 7.86 13.48
CA ALA A 137 20.63 7.49 14.84
C ALA A 137 19.10 7.53 15.10
N LEU A 138 18.39 8.48 14.49
CA LEU A 138 16.93 8.53 14.53
C LEU A 138 16.29 7.37 13.79
N LEU A 139 16.82 6.95 12.64
CA LEU A 139 16.33 5.78 11.90
C LEU A 139 16.32 4.52 12.77
N GLU A 140 17.36 4.30 13.59
CA GLU A 140 17.38 3.15 14.51
C GLU A 140 16.26 3.22 15.55
N VAL A 141 15.90 4.42 16.04
CA VAL A 141 14.74 4.60 16.93
C VAL A 141 13.44 4.31 16.19
N LEU A 142 13.29 4.79 14.96
CA LEU A 142 12.07 4.66 14.16
C LEU A 142 11.82 3.26 13.60
N ARG A 143 12.83 2.39 13.62
CA ARG A 143 12.68 0.94 13.35
C ARG A 143 11.95 0.20 14.47
N THR A 144 11.88 0.77 15.67
CA THR A 144 11.12 0.20 16.80
C THR A 144 9.65 0.61 16.75
N ASP A 145 8.82 -0.07 17.55
CA ASP A 145 7.40 0.29 17.68
C ASP A 145 7.15 1.53 18.56
N ALA A 146 8.19 2.13 19.15
CA ALA A 146 8.05 3.15 20.18
C ALA A 146 7.42 4.46 19.68
N PHE A 147 7.70 4.85 18.44
CA PHE A 147 7.19 6.07 17.82
C PHE A 147 6.69 5.76 16.42
N VAL A 148 5.46 6.14 16.11
CA VAL A 148 4.92 6.15 14.74
C VAL A 148 4.98 7.55 14.17
N ALA A 149 4.75 7.72 12.87
CA ALA A 149 4.97 9.00 12.22
C ALA A 149 4.05 10.15 12.69
N ARG A 150 2.95 9.86 13.43
CA ARG A 150 2.12 10.89 14.11
C ARG A 150 2.73 11.44 15.39
N ASP A 151 3.68 10.72 15.97
CA ASP A 151 4.36 11.11 17.20
C ASP A 151 5.57 11.99 16.89
N LEU A 152 5.88 12.22 15.60
CA LEU A 152 7.12 12.84 15.16
C LEU A 152 6.93 14.33 14.83
N GLU A 153 7.78 15.15 15.40
CA GLU A 153 7.97 16.56 15.07
C GLU A 153 9.43 16.79 14.70
N LEU A 154 9.79 16.47 13.46
CA LEU A 154 11.16 16.55 12.96
C LEU A 154 11.32 17.75 12.04
N THR A 155 12.33 18.57 12.32
CA THR A 155 12.82 19.61 11.42
C THR A 155 14.10 19.13 10.77
N PHE A 156 14.27 19.33 9.46
CA PHE A 156 15.48 18.89 8.75
C PHE A 156 16.26 20.09 8.23
N ASP A 157 17.56 20.10 8.50
CA ASP A 157 18.47 21.01 7.83
C ASP A 157 18.80 20.48 6.42
N VAL A 158 19.20 21.39 5.54
CA VAL A 158 19.51 21.09 4.13
C VAL A 158 20.53 19.93 3.98
N PRO A 159 21.64 19.86 4.75
CA PRO A 159 22.58 18.74 4.62
C PRO A 159 21.96 17.38 4.94
N ALA A 160 21.06 17.31 5.93
CA ALA A 160 20.36 16.07 6.26
C ALA A 160 19.37 15.67 5.15
N LEU A 161 18.67 16.63 4.54
CA LEU A 161 17.79 16.37 3.40
C LEU A 161 18.58 15.88 2.18
N GLN A 162 19.69 16.52 1.85
CA GLN A 162 20.53 16.15 0.70
C GLN A 162 21.11 14.75 0.84
N GLU A 163 21.54 14.39 2.05
CA GLU A 163 21.97 13.02 2.29
C GLU A 163 20.79 12.04 2.17
N GLN A 164 19.62 12.37 2.76
CA GLN A 164 18.46 11.47 2.71
C GLN A 164 18.07 11.21 1.25
N LEU A 165 18.09 12.26 0.42
CA LEU A 165 17.85 12.14 -1.01
C LEU A 165 18.89 11.25 -1.69
N THR A 166 20.17 11.39 -1.33
CA THR A 166 21.24 10.53 -1.86
C THR A 166 20.97 9.07 -1.49
N SER A 167 20.56 8.79 -0.25
CA SER A 167 20.19 7.45 0.19
C SER A 167 19.02 6.86 -0.60
N PHE A 168 18.01 7.67 -0.91
CA PHE A 168 16.90 7.28 -1.78
C PHE A 168 17.38 6.99 -3.20
N THR A 169 18.10 7.93 -3.83
CA THR A 169 18.59 7.78 -5.20
C THR A 169 19.46 6.54 -5.36
N THR A 170 20.37 6.26 -4.41
CA THR A 170 21.19 5.04 -4.45
C THR A 170 20.35 3.76 -4.40
N ALA A 171 19.24 3.75 -3.67
CA ALA A 171 18.36 2.59 -3.56
C ALA A 171 17.44 2.41 -4.78
N LEU A 172 17.03 3.52 -5.39
CA LEU A 172 16.06 3.56 -6.48
C LEU A 172 16.70 3.42 -7.87
N GLN A 173 17.94 3.87 -8.03
CA GLN A 173 18.63 3.85 -9.33
C GLN A 173 18.69 2.44 -9.95
N PRO A 174 18.99 1.35 -9.21
CA PRO A 174 18.96 -0.01 -9.77
C PRO A 174 17.57 -0.47 -10.23
N LEU A 175 16.51 0.19 -9.75
CA LEU A 175 15.11 -0.09 -10.08
C LEU A 175 14.60 0.76 -11.26
N GLY A 176 15.46 1.58 -11.88
CA GLY A 176 15.09 2.49 -12.97
C GLY A 176 14.28 3.70 -12.49
N LEU A 177 14.42 4.07 -11.22
CA LEU A 177 13.67 5.13 -10.57
C LEU A 177 14.58 6.24 -10.04
N GLU A 178 14.06 7.45 -10.01
CA GLU A 178 14.72 8.64 -9.48
C GLU A 178 13.83 9.31 -8.44
N ALA A 179 14.46 9.94 -7.44
CA ALA A 179 13.77 10.74 -6.44
C ALA A 179 14.31 12.18 -6.45
N ARG A 180 13.43 13.13 -6.15
CA ARG A 180 13.79 14.54 -5.92
C ARG A 180 12.84 15.19 -4.93
N TYR A 181 13.32 16.17 -4.16
CA TYR A 181 12.41 17.02 -3.38
C TYR A 181 11.72 18.05 -4.28
N SER A 182 10.45 18.31 -3.99
CA SER A 182 9.64 19.36 -4.60
C SER A 182 8.79 20.01 -3.51
N GLY A 183 9.17 21.20 -3.07
CA GLY A 183 8.62 21.79 -1.85
C GLY A 183 8.93 20.93 -0.62
N ALA A 184 7.90 20.60 0.17
CA ALA A 184 8.02 19.69 1.31
C ALA A 184 7.84 18.20 0.93
N GLY A 185 7.55 17.90 -0.34
CA GLY A 185 7.27 16.57 -0.86
C GLY A 185 8.47 15.90 -1.51
N LEU A 186 8.44 14.57 -1.56
CA LEU A 186 9.32 13.74 -2.38
C LEU A 186 8.58 13.36 -3.67
N VAL A 187 9.15 13.64 -4.83
CA VAL A 187 8.66 13.18 -6.12
C VAL A 187 9.48 11.98 -6.55
N VAL A 188 8.83 10.88 -6.92
CA VAL A 188 9.49 9.71 -7.52
C VAL A 188 9.00 9.55 -8.94
N SER A 189 9.93 9.33 -9.87
CA SER A 189 9.65 9.22 -11.30
C SER A 189 10.55 8.19 -11.98
N GLY A 190 10.13 7.72 -13.14
CA GLY A 190 10.84 6.70 -13.92
C GLY A 190 9.86 5.63 -14.40
N SER A 191 10.41 4.51 -14.87
CA SER A 191 9.61 3.38 -15.32
C SER A 191 10.13 2.09 -14.68
N ALA A 192 9.27 1.39 -13.95
CA ALA A 192 9.63 0.19 -13.20
C ALA A 192 8.62 -0.94 -13.46
N SER A 193 9.02 -2.18 -13.17
CA SER A 193 8.05 -3.27 -13.02
C SER A 193 7.21 -3.05 -11.76
N ARG A 194 6.07 -3.75 -11.64
CA ARG A 194 5.25 -3.68 -10.41
C ARG A 194 6.04 -4.12 -9.18
N GLU A 195 6.82 -5.19 -9.29
CA GLU A 195 7.64 -5.70 -8.20
C GLU A 195 8.72 -4.71 -7.78
N ASP A 196 9.42 -4.12 -8.75
CA ASP A 196 10.42 -3.09 -8.48
C ASP A 196 9.80 -1.83 -7.87
N TRP A 197 8.58 -1.48 -8.29
CA TRP A 197 7.84 -0.37 -7.69
C TRP A 197 7.48 -0.61 -6.23
N HIS A 198 6.98 -1.80 -5.90
CA HIS A 198 6.69 -2.16 -4.51
C HIS A 198 7.96 -2.14 -3.65
N LYS A 199 9.06 -2.69 -4.18
CA LYS A 199 10.37 -2.67 -3.54
C LYS A 199 10.87 -1.24 -3.31
N ALA A 200 10.68 -0.35 -4.28
CA ALA A 200 11.03 1.06 -4.15
C ALA A 200 10.32 1.74 -2.98
N LEU A 201 9.02 1.49 -2.81
CA LEU A 201 8.23 2.04 -1.70
C LEU A 201 8.74 1.56 -0.33
N TRP A 202 9.13 0.29 -0.21
CA TRP A 202 9.78 -0.20 0.99
C TRP A 202 11.14 0.46 1.26
N GLU A 203 11.96 0.66 0.23
CA GLU A 203 13.25 1.34 0.39
C GLU A 203 13.07 2.80 0.81
N LEU A 204 12.08 3.51 0.25
CA LEU A 204 11.72 4.87 0.67
C LEU A 204 11.36 4.91 2.15
N PHE A 205 10.46 4.03 2.59
CA PHE A 205 10.07 3.93 4.00
C PHE A 205 11.27 3.66 4.91
N ARG A 206 12.04 2.61 4.64
CA ARG A 206 13.14 2.13 5.49
C ARG A 206 14.29 3.13 5.62
N ARG A 207 14.44 4.04 4.64
CA ARG A 207 15.50 5.06 4.61
C ARG A 207 15.03 6.43 5.08
N SER A 208 13.72 6.63 5.22
CA SER A 208 13.14 7.89 5.64
C SER A 208 13.21 8.07 7.15
N ALA A 209 13.78 9.19 7.60
CA ALA A 209 13.57 9.65 8.97
C ALA A 209 12.24 10.40 9.02
N GLY A 210 11.17 9.72 9.43
CA GLY A 210 9.84 10.32 9.56
C GLY A 210 8.93 10.07 8.38
N ARG A 211 8.01 11.01 8.11
CA ARG A 211 7.00 10.85 7.05
C ARG A 211 7.61 11.08 5.68
N VAL A 212 7.15 10.30 4.70
CA VAL A 212 7.44 10.54 3.27
C VAL A 212 6.18 11.09 2.60
N PRO A 213 6.00 12.42 2.51
CA PRO A 213 4.98 13.01 1.65
C PRO A 213 5.34 12.75 0.18
N LEU A 214 4.90 11.62 -0.35
CA LEU A 214 5.20 11.16 -1.70
C LEU A 214 4.23 11.74 -2.73
N GLU A 215 4.79 12.23 -3.83
CA GLU A 215 4.11 12.41 -5.11
C GLU A 215 4.65 11.36 -6.09
N ASP A 216 3.84 10.33 -6.34
CA ASP A 216 4.20 9.23 -7.23
C ASP A 216 3.90 9.58 -8.70
N ARG A 217 4.95 9.57 -9.53
CA ARG A 217 4.90 9.77 -10.98
C ARG A 217 5.55 8.62 -11.73
N VAL A 218 5.57 7.43 -11.14
CA VAL A 218 6.18 6.24 -11.74
C VAL A 218 5.25 5.63 -12.78
N GLU A 219 5.81 5.32 -13.95
CA GLU A 219 5.13 4.51 -14.95
C GLU A 219 5.38 3.03 -14.67
N VAL A 220 4.34 2.34 -14.16
CA VAL A 220 4.41 0.90 -13.88
C VAL A 220 4.16 0.12 -15.16
N LYS A 221 5.17 -0.63 -15.61
CA LYS A 221 5.07 -1.48 -16.80
C LYS A 221 4.10 -2.63 -16.56
N ALA A 222 3.21 -2.88 -17.52
CA ALA A 222 2.38 -4.07 -17.51
C ALA A 222 3.27 -5.33 -17.53
N PRO A 223 2.91 -6.39 -16.80
CA PRO A 223 3.62 -7.65 -16.92
C PRO A 223 3.55 -8.11 -18.38
N GLU A 224 4.70 -8.45 -18.96
CA GLU A 224 4.69 -9.08 -20.28
C GLU A 224 3.83 -10.34 -20.20
N PRO A 225 2.86 -10.54 -21.12
CA PRO A 225 2.06 -11.74 -21.11
C PRO A 225 3.03 -12.92 -21.18
N SER A 226 2.95 -13.80 -20.18
CA SER A 226 3.72 -15.04 -20.15
C SER A 226 3.56 -15.68 -21.52
N ALA A 227 4.69 -15.89 -22.21
CA ALA A 227 4.69 -16.58 -23.49
C ALA A 227 3.90 -17.86 -23.27
N ALA A 228 2.72 -17.93 -23.90
CA ALA A 228 1.85 -19.08 -23.79
C ALA A 228 2.73 -20.31 -24.00
N THR A 229 2.83 -21.14 -22.97
CA THR A 229 3.45 -22.45 -23.12
C THR A 229 2.70 -23.08 -24.30
N PRO A 230 3.38 -23.51 -25.38
CA PRO A 230 2.69 -24.22 -26.44
C PRO A 230 1.99 -25.38 -25.78
N ASP A 231 0.66 -25.35 -25.81
CA ASP A 231 -0.16 -26.45 -25.36
C ASP A 231 0.37 -27.67 -26.10
N ALA A 232 0.90 -28.65 -25.36
CA ALA A 232 1.29 -29.93 -25.92
C ALA A 232 0.02 -30.71 -26.26
N GLY A 233 -0.80 -30.14 -27.15
CA GLY A 233 -1.94 -30.77 -27.78
C GLY A 233 -1.40 -31.74 -28.81
N SER A 234 -1.63 -33.02 -28.52
CA SER A 234 -1.25 -34.17 -29.33
C SER A 234 -1.51 -33.98 -30.82
N ASP A 235 -0.57 -34.47 -31.65
CA ASP A 235 -0.77 -34.76 -33.06
C ASP A 235 -2.01 -35.67 -33.24
N VAL A 236 -3.20 -35.07 -33.35
CA VAL A 236 -4.36 -35.75 -33.91
C VAL A 236 -4.27 -35.58 -35.42
N LYS A 237 -3.68 -36.60 -36.04
CA LYS A 237 -3.74 -36.84 -37.48
C LYS A 237 -5.21 -36.72 -37.93
N PRO A 238 -5.57 -35.88 -38.92
CA PRO A 238 -6.94 -35.75 -39.35
C PRO A 238 -7.41 -37.10 -39.93
N GLU A 239 -8.35 -37.72 -39.23
CA GLU A 239 -9.12 -38.86 -39.72
C GLU A 239 -10.04 -38.34 -40.85
N PRO A 240 -10.13 -39.03 -42.00
CA PRO A 240 -10.92 -38.54 -43.12
C PRO A 240 -12.40 -38.44 -42.75
N PRO A 241 -13.13 -37.47 -43.32
CA PRO A 241 -14.52 -37.21 -42.95
C PRO A 241 -15.39 -38.44 -43.20
N VAL A 242 -16.07 -38.88 -42.14
CA VAL A 242 -17.13 -39.88 -42.23
C VAL A 242 -18.23 -39.32 -43.13
N GLU A 243 -18.49 -40.02 -44.24
CA GLU A 243 -19.55 -39.73 -45.18
C GLU A 243 -20.90 -39.91 -44.47
N ILE A 244 -21.56 -38.81 -44.12
CA ILE A 244 -22.91 -38.84 -43.55
C ILE A 244 -23.87 -39.17 -44.69
N GLU A 245 -24.29 -40.43 -44.76
CA GLU A 245 -25.35 -40.86 -45.68
C GLU A 245 -26.67 -40.20 -45.26
N ILE A 246 -27.02 -39.11 -45.94
CA ILE A 246 -28.30 -38.42 -45.78
C ILE A 246 -29.39 -39.38 -46.26
N LEU A 247 -30.10 -40.01 -45.32
CA LEU A 247 -31.32 -40.75 -45.59
C LEU A 247 -32.31 -39.84 -46.34
N LYS A 248 -32.48 -40.11 -47.63
CA LYS A 248 -33.48 -39.45 -48.49
C LYS A 248 -34.88 -39.68 -47.88
N PRO A 249 -35.74 -38.63 -47.81
CA PRO A 249 -37.11 -38.81 -47.33
C PRO A 249 -37.89 -39.73 -48.28
N ALA A 250 -38.68 -40.62 -47.69
CA ALA A 250 -39.46 -41.62 -48.41
C ALA A 250 -40.44 -40.98 -49.42
N PRO A 251 -40.60 -41.58 -50.62
CA PRO A 251 -41.53 -41.06 -51.63
C PRO A 251 -42.98 -41.21 -51.18
N LYS A 252 -43.77 -40.15 -51.37
CA LYS A 252 -45.23 -40.12 -51.18
C LYS A 252 -45.89 -41.21 -52.03
N LYS A 253 -46.66 -42.10 -51.40
CA LYS A 253 -47.50 -43.10 -52.08
C LYS A 253 -48.53 -42.40 -53.00
N PRO A 254 -48.76 -42.91 -54.22
CA PRO A 254 -49.72 -42.34 -55.14
C PRO A 254 -51.16 -42.65 -54.71
N ALA A 255 -52.03 -41.69 -55.01
CA ALA A 255 -53.47 -41.75 -54.77
C ALA A 255 -54.11 -42.94 -55.49
N ARG A 256 -54.84 -43.77 -54.74
CA ARG A 256 -55.65 -44.85 -55.29
C ARG A 256 -56.96 -44.24 -55.79
N LYS A 257 -57.20 -44.30 -57.09
CA LYS A 257 -58.46 -43.95 -57.73
C LYS A 257 -59.20 -45.22 -58.18
N LYS A 258 -60.53 -45.15 -58.07
CA LYS A 258 -61.60 -46.01 -58.63
C LYS A 258 -61.98 -47.23 -57.77
N ALA A 259 -63.24 -47.67 -57.69
CA ALA A 259 -64.55 -47.15 -58.08
C ALA A 259 -65.59 -48.19 -57.60
N GLN A 260 -66.70 -47.77 -56.99
CA GLN A 260 -68.07 -48.25 -57.22
C GLN A 260 -69.02 -47.40 -56.38
#